data_AF-A0A8J5K5T5-F1
#
_entry.id   AF-A0A8J5K5T5-F1
#
_cell.length_a   1.000
_cell.length_b   1.000
_cell.length_c   1.000
_cell.angle_alpha   90.00
_cell.angle_beta   90.00
_cell.angle_gamma   90.00
#
_symmetry.space_group_name_H-M   'P 1'
#
loop_
_entity.id
_entity.type
_entity.pdbx_description
1 polymer ?
#
loop_
_entity_poly.entity_id
_entity_poly.type
_entity_poly.pdbx_seq_one_letter_code
_entity_poly.pdbx_strand_id
1 'polypeptide(L)'
;MKRRPRPRLTTGDEDAVIIAAIQNNPFSNAAAIREALHLDVCAQTVRSSLHEAGIQHRVPAIKERLTEQHSTGLLQFAQQYVGESLEFWLRVVFTDEKTFASTNHGKIHLWLPNSTRYDRAHIYEVARSGHMWRGAVFTAGITAGTAGSVITAGVSIGNGQ
;
A
#
# COMPACT_ATOMS: atom_id res chain seq x y z
N MET A 1 -33.52 -9.48 32.71
CA MET A 1 -33.75 -10.64 31.82
C MET A 1 -32.56 -10.73 30.85
N LYS A 2 -31.69 -11.75 30.99
CA LYS A 2 -30.45 -11.88 30.20
C LYS A 2 -30.81 -12.43 28.81
N ARG A 3 -30.58 -11.66 27.73
CA ARG A 3 -30.87 -12.11 26.36
C ARG A 3 -29.97 -13.30 26.02
N ARG A 4 -30.54 -14.40 25.54
CA ARG A 4 -29.76 -15.51 24.98
C ARG A 4 -29.10 -15.02 23.67
N PRO A 5 -27.81 -15.30 23.45
CA PRO A 5 -27.15 -14.94 22.21
C PRO A 5 -27.79 -15.69 21.04
N ARG A 6 -27.75 -15.08 19.86
CA ARG A 6 -28.18 -15.74 18.62
C ARG A 6 -27.27 -16.97 18.39
N PRO A 7 -27.83 -18.14 18.04
CA PRO A 7 -27.02 -19.30 17.65
C PRO A 7 -26.07 -18.94 16.51
N ARG A 8 -24.83 -19.42 16.56
CA ARG A 8 -23.87 -19.25 15.48
C ARG A 8 -24.29 -20.10 14.28
N LEU A 9 -24.07 -19.55 13.09
CA LEU A 9 -24.32 -20.25 11.83
C LEU A 9 -23.09 -21.06 11.39
N THR A 10 -21.88 -20.63 11.78
CA THR A 10 -20.64 -21.34 11.49
C THR A 10 -20.23 -22.30 12.61
N THR A 11 -19.58 -23.39 12.22
CA THR A 11 -18.94 -24.36 13.09
C THR A 11 -17.49 -23.95 13.38
N GLY A 12 -16.93 -24.37 14.52
CA GLY A 12 -15.54 -24.06 14.86
C GLY A 12 -14.52 -24.52 13.81
N ASP A 13 -14.79 -25.63 13.13
CA ASP A 13 -13.94 -26.14 12.03
C ASP A 13 -14.00 -25.22 10.80
N GLU A 14 -15.18 -24.69 10.47
CA GLU A 14 -15.35 -23.73 9.37
C GLU A 14 -14.61 -22.42 9.67
N ASP A 15 -14.71 -21.94 10.91
CA ASP A 15 -13.98 -20.75 11.36
C ASP A 15 -12.45 -20.95 11.23
N ALA A 16 -11.95 -22.13 11.59
CA ALA A 16 -10.52 -22.47 11.44
C ALA A 16 -10.07 -22.46 9.97
N VAL A 17 -10.90 -23.01 9.06
CA VAL A 17 -10.61 -23.01 7.63
C VAL A 17 -10.65 -21.60 7.03
N ILE A 18 -11.61 -20.76 7.46
CA ILE A 18 -11.69 -19.34 7.07
C ILE A 18 -10.43 -18.58 7.49
N ILE A 19 -9.96 -18.78 8.72
CA ILE A 19 -8.76 -18.13 9.25
C ILE A 19 -7.52 -18.60 8.46
N ALA A 20 -7.38 -19.89 8.20
CA ALA A 20 -6.29 -20.43 7.42
C ALA A 20 -6.28 -19.89 5.98
N ALA A 21 -7.45 -19.74 5.36
CA ALA A 21 -7.57 -19.15 4.02
C ALA A 21 -7.07 -17.70 3.98
N ILE A 22 -7.38 -16.89 5.00
CA ILE A 22 -6.88 -15.51 5.12
C ILE A 22 -5.39 -15.47 5.37
N GLN A 23 -4.85 -16.35 6.21
CA GLN A 23 -3.41 -16.40 6.45
C GLN A 23 -2.62 -16.72 5.17
N ASN A 24 -3.18 -17.56 4.30
CA ASN A 24 -2.58 -17.88 3.00
C ASN A 24 -2.77 -16.77 1.96
N ASN A 25 -3.93 -16.10 1.92
CA ASN A 25 -4.21 -15.00 1.01
C ASN A 25 -4.99 -13.86 1.70
N PRO A 26 -4.28 -12.92 2.35
CA PRO A 26 -4.91 -11.84 3.13
C PRO A 26 -5.75 -10.87 2.31
N PHE A 27 -5.52 -10.78 1.00
CA PHE A 27 -6.20 -9.87 0.07
C PHE A 27 -7.56 -10.38 -0.42
N SER A 28 -7.96 -11.58 0.02
CA SER A 28 -9.20 -12.20 -0.38
C SER A 28 -10.42 -11.46 0.18
N ASN A 29 -11.43 -11.25 -0.67
CA ASN A 29 -12.73 -10.74 -0.22
C ASN A 29 -13.52 -11.84 0.51
N ALA A 30 -14.28 -11.48 1.55
CA ALA A 30 -15.15 -12.41 2.27
C ALA A 30 -16.14 -13.17 1.37
N ALA A 31 -16.63 -12.53 0.28
CA ALA A 31 -17.48 -13.21 -0.70
C ALA A 31 -16.71 -14.28 -1.50
N ALA A 32 -15.47 -13.99 -1.88
CA ALA A 32 -14.60 -14.93 -2.59
C ALA A 32 -14.21 -16.12 -1.69
N ILE A 33 -13.95 -15.87 -0.40
CA ILE A 33 -13.65 -16.94 0.58
C ILE A 33 -14.85 -17.86 0.75
N ARG A 34 -16.05 -17.30 0.91
CA ARG A 34 -17.30 -18.08 0.99
C ARG A 34 -17.43 -19.00 -0.23
N GLU A 35 -17.23 -18.46 -1.42
CA GLU A 35 -17.36 -19.22 -2.67
C GLU A 35 -16.28 -20.30 -2.80
N ALA A 36 -15.03 -19.97 -2.48
CA ALA A 36 -13.90 -20.92 -2.53
C ALA A 36 -14.05 -22.07 -1.52
N LEU A 37 -14.68 -21.82 -0.37
CA LEU A 37 -14.91 -22.81 0.67
C LEU A 37 -16.29 -23.48 0.60
N HIS A 38 -17.10 -23.14 -0.42
CA HIS A 38 -18.48 -23.64 -0.59
C HIS A 38 -19.36 -23.52 0.66
N LEU A 39 -19.18 -22.45 1.44
CA LEU A 39 -19.93 -22.24 2.69
C LEU A 39 -21.34 -21.73 2.39
N ASP A 40 -22.36 -22.38 2.96
CA ASP A 40 -23.76 -21.94 2.89
C ASP A 40 -24.06 -20.84 3.92
N VAL A 41 -23.24 -19.80 3.92
CA VAL A 41 -23.37 -18.65 4.84
C VAL A 41 -23.26 -17.35 4.07
N CYS A 42 -23.82 -16.27 4.61
CA CYS A 42 -23.62 -14.97 3.98
C CYS A 42 -22.20 -14.44 4.25
N ALA A 43 -21.70 -13.58 3.36
CA ALA A 43 -20.36 -12.99 3.52
C ALA A 43 -20.21 -12.24 4.85
N GLN A 44 -21.31 -11.74 5.43
CA GLN A 44 -21.28 -11.07 6.73
C GLN A 44 -20.94 -12.02 7.88
N THR A 45 -21.35 -13.29 7.79
CA THR A 45 -20.99 -14.31 8.78
C THR A 45 -19.48 -14.57 8.73
N VAL A 46 -18.89 -14.68 7.54
CA VAL A 46 -17.43 -14.80 7.36
C VAL A 46 -16.68 -13.61 7.97
N ARG A 47 -17.14 -12.38 7.74
CA ARG A 47 -16.53 -11.18 8.35
C ARG A 47 -16.63 -11.21 9.89
N SER A 48 -17.76 -11.66 10.41
CA SER A 48 -17.99 -11.73 11.86
C SER A 48 -17.06 -12.75 12.51
N SER A 49 -16.90 -13.94 11.89
CA SER A 49 -15.94 -14.96 12.30
C SER A 49 -14.50 -14.42 12.33
N LEU A 50 -14.08 -13.70 11.28
CA LEU A 50 -12.76 -13.05 11.25
C LEU A 50 -12.60 -11.98 12.35
N HIS A 51 -13.62 -11.17 12.62
CA HIS A 51 -13.57 -10.19 13.69
C HIS A 51 -13.49 -10.84 15.08
N GLU A 52 -14.20 -11.95 15.31
CA GLU A 52 -14.12 -12.72 16.54
C GLU A 52 -12.71 -13.31 16.74
N ALA A 53 -12.04 -13.68 15.67
CA ALA A 53 -10.63 -14.08 15.66
C ALA A 53 -9.63 -12.91 15.80
N GLY A 54 -10.10 -11.67 15.95
CA GLY A 54 -9.25 -10.47 16.07
C GLY A 54 -8.64 -10.00 14.75
N ILE A 55 -9.07 -10.53 13.62
CA ILE A 55 -8.62 -10.16 12.28
C ILE A 55 -9.52 -9.05 11.75
N GLN A 56 -8.91 -8.00 11.21
CA GLN A 56 -9.60 -6.76 10.86
C GLN A 56 -9.38 -6.41 9.38
N HIS A 57 -10.42 -5.86 8.76
CA HIS A 57 -10.31 -5.32 7.41
C HIS A 57 -9.62 -3.95 7.44
N ARG A 58 -8.48 -3.83 6.75
CA ARG A 58 -7.60 -2.65 6.80
C ARG A 58 -6.96 -2.36 5.45
N VAL A 59 -6.43 -1.15 5.30
CA VAL A 59 -5.61 -0.77 4.13
C VAL A 59 -4.16 -1.18 4.41
N PRO A 60 -3.50 -1.93 3.49
CA PRO A 60 -2.10 -2.30 3.63
C PRO A 60 -1.18 -1.08 3.78
N ALA A 61 0.05 -1.33 4.25
CA ALA A 61 1.15 -0.44 3.91
C ALA A 61 1.50 -0.66 2.43
N ILE A 62 1.51 0.41 1.64
CA ILE A 62 1.97 0.37 0.25
C ILE A 62 3.45 0.71 0.25
N LYS A 63 4.28 -0.17 -0.29
CA LYS A 63 5.73 0.03 -0.41
C LYS A 63 6.19 -0.27 -1.83
N GLU A 64 7.23 0.43 -2.24
CA GLU A 64 7.90 0.12 -3.48
C GLU A 64 8.71 -1.17 -3.36
N ARG A 65 8.72 -1.96 -4.42
CA ARG A 65 9.54 -3.18 -4.48
C ARG A 65 11.00 -2.78 -4.60
N LEU A 66 11.73 -2.91 -3.49
CA LEU A 66 13.17 -2.68 -3.49
C LEU A 66 13.89 -3.96 -3.91
N THR A 67 14.69 -3.87 -4.98
CA THR A 67 15.68 -4.89 -5.30
C THR A 67 16.87 -4.75 -4.33
N GLU A 68 17.67 -5.81 -4.18
CA GLU A 68 18.89 -5.75 -3.36
C GLU A 68 19.86 -4.66 -3.85
N GLN A 69 19.93 -4.46 -5.17
CA GLN A 69 20.71 -3.39 -5.78
C GLN A 69 20.23 -2.00 -5.35
N HIS A 70 18.91 -1.76 -5.37
CA HIS A 70 18.34 -0.49 -4.90
C HIS A 70 18.62 -0.28 -3.41
N SER A 71 18.43 -1.32 -2.59
CA SER A 71 18.68 -1.22 -1.15
C SER A 71 20.15 -0.90 -0.85
N THR A 72 21.07 -1.53 -1.56
CA THR A 72 22.52 -1.30 -1.38
C THR A 72 22.91 0.10 -1.84
N GLY A 73 22.42 0.54 -3.00
CA GLY A 73 22.67 1.89 -3.51
C GLY A 73 22.13 2.98 -2.58
N LEU A 74 20.92 2.80 -2.04
CA LEU A 74 20.33 3.73 -1.07
C LEU A 74 21.13 3.77 0.24
N LEU A 75 21.59 2.61 0.73
CA LEU A 75 22.41 2.56 1.96
C LEU A 75 23.75 3.25 1.76
N GLN A 76 24.43 2.97 0.63
CA GLN A 76 25.72 3.60 0.31
C GLN A 76 25.55 5.11 0.16
N PHE A 77 24.51 5.57 -0.53
CA PHE A 77 24.18 6.99 -0.64
C PHE A 77 23.95 7.62 0.74
N ALA A 78 23.14 6.98 1.59
CA ALA A 78 22.88 7.48 2.94
C ALA A 78 24.17 7.57 3.76
N GLN A 79 25.02 6.54 3.73
CA GLN A 79 26.30 6.52 4.44
C GLN A 79 27.26 7.61 3.93
N GLN A 80 27.26 7.88 2.63
CA GLN A 80 28.11 8.90 2.02
C GLN A 80 27.74 10.31 2.50
N TYR A 81 26.45 10.61 2.64
CA TYR A 81 25.97 11.98 2.87
C TYR A 81 25.41 12.24 4.28
N VAL A 82 25.33 11.24 5.17
CA VAL A 82 24.79 11.40 6.54
C VAL A 82 25.57 12.42 7.38
N GLY A 83 26.86 12.57 7.13
CA GLY A 83 27.74 13.51 7.86
C GLY A 83 27.79 14.92 7.26
N GLU A 84 27.10 15.17 6.14
CA GLU A 84 27.17 16.46 5.47
C GLU A 84 26.48 17.57 6.25
N SER A 85 27.08 18.76 6.18
CA SER A 85 26.57 19.95 6.85
C SER A 85 25.32 20.52 6.18
N LEU A 86 24.57 21.37 6.90
CA LEU A 86 23.42 22.07 6.33
C LEU A 86 23.80 22.92 5.10
N GLU A 87 24.96 23.58 5.12
CA GLU A 87 25.49 24.39 4.00
C GLU A 87 25.71 23.58 2.72
N PHE A 88 26.01 22.29 2.84
CA PHE A 88 26.04 21.40 1.69
C PHE A 88 24.63 21.24 1.11
N TRP A 89 23.65 20.88 1.94
CA TRP A 89 22.27 20.65 1.51
C TRP A 89 21.58 21.91 0.97
N LEU A 90 21.93 23.11 1.45
CA LEU A 90 21.42 24.38 0.92
C LEU A 90 21.83 24.62 -0.55
N ARG A 91 22.95 24.03 -1.00
CA ARG A 91 23.45 24.15 -2.38
C ARG A 91 22.91 23.06 -3.31
N VAL A 92 22.21 22.06 -2.79
CA VAL A 92 21.66 20.97 -3.60
C VAL A 92 20.33 21.41 -4.22
N VAL A 93 20.21 21.23 -5.53
CA VAL A 93 18.96 21.40 -6.28
C VAL A 93 18.36 20.03 -6.51
N PHE A 94 17.18 19.76 -5.95
CA PHE A 94 16.44 18.53 -6.23
C PHE A 94 15.50 18.75 -7.41
N THR A 95 15.51 17.81 -8.35
CA THR A 95 14.60 17.78 -9.51
C THR A 95 13.85 16.47 -9.51
N ASP A 96 12.53 16.52 -9.68
CA ASP A 96 11.69 15.32 -9.82
C ASP A 96 10.70 15.50 -10.98
N GLU A 97 10.29 14.37 -11.55
CA GLU A 97 9.27 14.30 -12.58
C GLU A 97 8.05 13.59 -12.00
N LYS A 98 6.88 14.25 -12.02
CA LYS A 98 5.64 13.63 -11.58
C LYS A 98 4.61 13.51 -12.69
N THR A 99 4.17 12.29 -12.92
CA THR A 99 3.01 11.97 -13.76
C THR A 99 1.74 11.92 -12.93
N PHE A 100 0.65 12.50 -13.45
CA PHE A 100 -0.69 12.41 -12.88
C PHE A 100 -1.60 11.59 -13.81
N ALA A 101 -2.41 10.71 -13.22
CA ALA A 101 -3.43 9.93 -13.93
C ALA A 101 -4.81 10.24 -13.33
N SER A 102 -5.83 10.36 -14.20
CA SER A 102 -7.23 10.59 -13.80
C SER A 102 -7.93 9.32 -13.35
N THR A 103 -7.43 8.16 -13.74
CA THR A 103 -7.92 6.85 -13.31
C THR A 103 -7.05 6.36 -12.16
N ASN A 104 -7.66 6.17 -11.00
CA ASN A 104 -6.99 5.51 -9.88
C ASN A 104 -7.78 4.24 -9.57
N HIS A 105 -7.12 3.09 -9.61
CA HIS A 105 -7.71 1.88 -9.03
C HIS A 105 -7.98 2.17 -7.55
N GLY A 106 -9.18 1.82 -7.08
CA GLY A 106 -9.60 2.12 -5.72
C GLY A 106 -8.65 1.58 -4.65
N LYS A 107 -8.88 1.96 -3.39
CA LYS A 107 -8.06 1.48 -2.28
C LYS A 107 -8.12 -0.04 -2.20
N ILE A 108 -6.95 -0.68 -2.14
CA ILE A 108 -6.82 -2.11 -1.83
C ILE A 108 -7.03 -2.28 -0.33
N HIS A 109 -7.66 -3.39 0.05
CA HIS A 109 -7.84 -3.79 1.43
C HIS A 109 -7.41 -5.24 1.63
N LEU A 110 -7.06 -5.57 2.88
CA LEU A 110 -6.74 -6.94 3.30
C LEU A 110 -7.19 -7.18 4.73
N TRP A 111 -7.26 -8.46 5.12
CA TRP A 111 -7.59 -8.91 6.46
C TRP A 111 -6.31 -9.15 7.26
N LEU A 112 -6.09 -8.38 8.33
CA LEU A 112 -4.90 -8.49 9.18
C LEU A 112 -5.22 -8.46 10.68
N PRO A 113 -4.49 -9.23 11.50
CA PRO A 113 -4.46 -9.04 12.95
C PRO A 113 -3.99 -7.62 13.32
N ASN A 114 -4.36 -7.13 14.50
CA ASN A 114 -3.88 -5.81 14.94
C ASN A 114 -2.35 -5.77 15.02
N SER A 115 -1.77 -4.61 14.65
CA SER A 115 -0.33 -4.32 14.73
C SER A 115 0.59 -5.07 13.77
N THR A 116 0.10 -5.88 12.84
CA THR A 116 0.93 -6.61 11.85
C THR A 116 1.04 -5.93 10.49
N ARG A 117 0.61 -4.66 10.39
CA ARG A 117 0.51 -3.89 9.13
C ARG A 117 1.82 -3.81 8.34
N TYR A 118 2.96 -3.83 9.03
CA TYR A 118 4.28 -3.67 8.43
C TYR A 118 5.03 -5.00 8.25
N ASP A 119 4.39 -6.12 8.56
CA ASP A 119 4.98 -7.42 8.28
C ASP A 119 5.04 -7.63 6.77
N ARG A 120 6.10 -8.30 6.31
CA ARG A 120 6.37 -8.47 4.88
C ARG A 120 5.20 -9.10 4.12
N ALA A 121 4.45 -10.01 4.75
CA ALA A 121 3.27 -10.65 4.16
C ALA A 121 2.04 -9.72 4.00
N HIS A 122 1.99 -8.59 4.74
CA HIS A 122 0.87 -7.64 4.74
C HIS A 122 1.19 -6.32 4.01
N ILE A 123 2.39 -6.21 3.45
CA ILE A 123 2.79 -5.07 2.62
C ILE A 123 2.32 -5.32 1.20
N TYR A 124 1.61 -4.33 0.65
CA TYR A 124 1.30 -4.33 -0.78
C TYR A 124 2.46 -3.70 -1.53
N GLU A 125 3.19 -4.55 -2.22
CA GLU A 125 4.36 -4.20 -3.01
C GLU A 125 3.95 -3.68 -4.40
N VAL A 126 4.28 -2.43 -4.71
CA VAL A 126 4.02 -1.82 -6.02
C VAL A 126 5.31 -1.82 -6.83
N ALA A 127 5.28 -2.47 -8.00
CA ALA A 127 6.26 -2.25 -9.04
C ALA A 127 5.75 -1.11 -9.94
N ARG A 128 6.40 0.05 -9.88
CA ARG A 128 6.18 1.10 -10.88
C ARG A 128 7.13 0.80 -12.04
N SER A 129 6.59 0.43 -13.19
CA SER A 129 7.41 0.36 -14.40
C SER A 129 7.69 1.79 -14.88
N GLY A 130 8.91 2.07 -15.33
CA GLY A 130 9.31 3.36 -15.89
C GLY A 130 8.69 3.68 -17.25
N HIS A 131 7.54 3.09 -17.58
CA HIS A 131 6.91 3.25 -18.89
C HIS A 131 5.91 4.40 -18.91
N MET A 132 6.22 5.34 -19.80
CA MET A 132 5.44 6.48 -20.28
C MET A 132 3.94 6.16 -20.47
N TRP A 133 3.09 6.82 -19.69
CA TRP A 133 1.65 6.82 -19.83
C TRP A 133 1.17 8.15 -20.43
N ARG A 134 0.02 8.11 -21.13
CA ARG A 134 -0.70 9.29 -21.63
C ARG A 134 -1.19 10.15 -20.45
N GLY A 135 -0.33 11.02 -19.96
CA GLY A 135 -0.60 11.93 -18.85
C GLY A 135 0.25 13.19 -18.98
N ALA A 136 -0.12 14.25 -18.25
CA ALA A 136 0.71 15.44 -18.16
C ALA A 136 1.90 15.15 -17.25
N VAL A 137 3.09 15.53 -17.72
CA VAL A 137 4.35 15.50 -16.98
C VAL A 137 4.65 16.90 -16.50
N PHE A 138 4.98 17.04 -15.21
CA PHE A 138 5.44 18.29 -14.63
C PHE A 138 6.84 18.10 -14.08
N THR A 139 7.73 19.04 -14.41
CA THR A 139 9.08 19.13 -13.84
C THR A 139 9.13 20.31 -12.88
N ALA A 140 9.64 20.09 -11.67
CA ALA A 140 9.86 21.13 -10.67
C ALA A 140 11.25 20.97 -10.05
N GLY A 141 11.92 22.11 -9.81
CA GLY A 141 13.16 22.19 -9.06
C GLY A 141 12.92 22.87 -7.71
N ILE A 142 13.42 22.29 -6.61
CA ILE A 142 13.35 22.90 -5.27
C ILE A 142 14.77 23.03 -4.73
N THR A 143 15.10 24.23 -4.25
CA THR A 143 16.29 24.51 -3.45
C THR A 143 15.86 24.99 -2.06
N ALA A 144 16.63 24.67 -1.05
CA ALA A 144 16.47 25.26 0.28
C ALA A 144 17.06 26.68 0.26
N GLY A 145 16.35 27.61 -0.39
CA GLY A 145 16.63 29.04 -0.37
C GLY A 145 15.47 29.78 0.27
N THR A 146 15.77 30.68 1.20
CA THR A 146 14.83 31.61 1.85
C THR A 146 13.80 32.15 0.85
N ALA A 147 12.53 32.18 1.26
CA ALA A 147 11.36 32.60 0.47
C ALA A 147 11.68 33.53 -0.73
N GLY A 148 11.76 32.98 -1.95
CA GLY A 148 11.94 33.82 -3.13
C GLY A 148 12.57 33.21 -4.39
N SER A 149 13.12 31.99 -4.37
CA SER A 149 13.71 31.42 -5.60
C SER A 149 12.62 30.81 -6.51
N VAL A 150 12.58 31.34 -7.73
CA VAL A 150 11.59 31.12 -8.79
C VAL A 150 11.37 29.63 -9.11
N ILE A 151 10.12 29.18 -9.00
CA ILE A 151 9.66 27.91 -9.55
C ILE A 151 9.48 28.11 -11.06
N THR A 152 10.44 27.69 -11.88
CA THR A 152 10.21 27.58 -13.32
C THR A 152 9.50 26.26 -13.59
N ALA A 153 8.16 26.32 -13.73
CA ALA A 153 7.36 25.21 -14.21
C ALA A 153 7.29 25.27 -15.74
N GLY A 154 7.99 24.37 -16.43
CA GLY A 154 7.80 24.13 -17.86
C GLY A 154 6.69 23.10 -18.07
N VAL A 155 5.65 23.45 -18.83
CA VAL A 155 4.62 22.50 -19.27
C VAL A 155 5.02 21.97 -20.64
N SER A 156 5.22 20.66 -20.77
CA SER A 156 5.34 19.99 -22.05
C SER A 156 4.21 18.98 -22.21
N ILE A 157 3.30 19.25 -23.15
CA ILE A 157 2.24 18.32 -23.52
C ILE A 157 2.71 17.58 -24.78
N GLY A 158 3.25 16.37 -24.59
CA GLY A 158 3.61 15.50 -25.70
C GLY A 158 2.39 14.78 -26.25
N ASN A 159 1.89 15.19 -27.42
CA ASN A 159 0.94 14.39 -28.20
C ASN A 159 1.72 13.40 -29.08
N GLY A 160 1.77 12.14 -28.66
CA GLY A 160 2.28 11.05 -29.50
C GLY A 160 1.21 10.57 -30.49
N GLN A 161 1.57 10.58 -31.78
CA GLN A 161 0.87 9.92 -32.90
C GLN A 161 0.57 8.47 -32.57
#